data_AF-A0A3Q7H9V3-F1
#
_entry.id   AF-A0A3Q7H9V3-F1
#
_cell.length_a   1.000
_cell.length_b   1.000
_cell.length_c   1.000
_cell.angle_alpha   90.00
_cell.angle_beta   90.00
_cell.angle_gamma   90.00
#
_symmetry.space_group_name_H-M   'P 1'
#
loop_
_entity.id
_entity.type
_entity.pdbx_description
1 polymer ?
#
loop_
_entity_poly.entity_id
_entity_poly.type
_entity_poly.pdbx_seq_one_letter_code
_entity_poly.pdbx_strand_id
1 'polypeptide(L)'
;MTDFGEEPAGESSNLQKRSERDGQYHKYSMEQIQRLDAFFKKCPHPDEDQQKQLGREAGLDHMQVKFWFQNRRAQAKVILIS
;
A
#
# COMPACT_ATOMS: atom_id res chain seq x y z
N MET A 1 -57.04 -18.57 13.49
CA MET A 1 -55.82 -19.01 12.79
C MET A 1 -55.01 -17.76 12.53
N THR A 2 -53.87 -17.65 13.20
CA THR A 2 -52.78 -16.70 12.95
C THR A 2 -52.47 -16.55 11.45
N ASP A 3 -51.86 -15.50 10.90
CA ASP A 3 -51.31 -14.22 11.35
C ASP A 3 -50.50 -13.72 10.13
N PHE A 4 -50.65 -12.45 9.74
CA PHE A 4 -49.67 -11.55 9.09
C PHE A 4 -48.85 -12.09 7.88
N GLY A 5 -48.83 -11.46 6.70
CA GLY A 5 -48.53 -10.06 6.41
C GLY A 5 -47.52 -10.08 5.24
N GLU A 6 -47.88 -9.52 4.09
CA GLU A 6 -47.17 -8.37 3.47
C GLU A 6 -45.72 -8.67 2.98
N GLU A 7 -45.60 -8.97 1.68
CA GLU A 7 -44.42 -8.66 0.85
C GLU A 7 -44.19 -7.13 0.82
N PRO A 8 -43.04 -6.53 0.40
CA PRO A 8 -41.80 -7.08 -0.16
C PRO A 8 -40.53 -6.34 0.41
N ALA A 9 -39.41 -6.46 -0.31
CA ALA A 9 -38.28 -5.52 -0.33
C ALA A 9 -37.20 -5.65 0.76
N GLY A 10 -36.22 -6.50 0.45
CA GLY A 10 -34.89 -6.49 1.04
C GLY A 10 -33.81 -6.38 -0.03
N GLU A 11 -33.96 -5.43 -0.96
CA GLU A 11 -32.84 -4.96 -1.77
C GLU A 11 -31.92 -4.16 -0.84
N SER A 12 -30.80 -4.74 -0.43
CA SER A 12 -29.77 -4.01 0.31
C SER A 12 -28.39 -4.54 -0.06
N SER A 13 -27.79 -3.76 -0.97
CA SER A 13 -26.40 -3.31 -0.91
C SER A 13 -25.30 -4.37 -1.08
N ASN A 14 -25.23 -4.93 -2.29
CA ASN A 14 -23.97 -5.36 -2.90
C ASN A 14 -23.06 -4.16 -3.27
N LEU A 15 -22.85 -3.24 -2.31
CA LEU A 15 -22.01 -2.05 -2.43
C LEU A 15 -20.79 -2.11 -1.48
N GLN A 16 -20.78 -3.06 -0.53
CA GLN A 16 -19.73 -3.16 0.48
C GLN A 16 -18.39 -3.71 -0.04
N LYS A 17 -18.36 -4.37 -1.21
CA LYS A 17 -17.14 -4.96 -1.77
C LYS A 17 -16.30 -4.02 -2.67
N ARG A 18 -16.72 -2.77 -2.86
CA ARG A 18 -15.97 -1.82 -3.71
C ARG A 18 -15.06 -0.87 -2.94
N SER A 19 -15.35 -0.63 -1.66
CA SER A 19 -14.55 0.28 -0.82
C SER A 19 -13.29 -0.34 -0.20
N GLU A 20 -13.17 -1.67 -0.18
CA GLU A 20 -11.96 -2.35 0.32
C GLU A 20 -10.77 -2.28 -0.65
N ARG A 21 -11.03 -2.00 -1.94
CA ARG A 21 -9.98 -1.89 -2.96
C ARG A 21 -9.39 -0.49 -3.09
N ASP A 22 -10.01 0.51 -2.48
CA ASP A 22 -9.63 1.93 -2.58
C ASP A 22 -8.94 2.48 -1.31
N GLY A 23 -8.91 1.70 -0.23
CA GLY A 23 -8.36 2.11 1.07
C GLY A 23 -7.01 1.47 1.45
N GLN A 24 -6.45 0.59 0.62
CA GLN A 24 -5.27 -0.19 1.00
C GLN A 24 -3.99 0.19 0.24
N TYR A 25 -3.90 1.42 -0.25
CA TYR A 25 -2.59 2.05 -0.32
C TYR A 25 -2.15 2.29 1.12
N HIS A 26 -1.48 1.30 1.72
CA HIS A 26 -0.84 1.47 3.02
C HIS A 26 0.18 2.60 2.88
N LYS A 27 -0.21 3.80 3.31
CA LYS A 27 0.71 4.91 3.42
C LYS A 27 1.79 4.47 4.41
N TYR A 28 3.02 4.44 3.93
CA TYR A 28 4.17 4.12 4.76
C TYR A 28 4.21 5.09 5.95
N SER A 29 4.45 4.56 7.15
CA SER A 29 4.66 5.40 8.32
C SER A 29 5.92 6.24 8.15
N MET A 30 6.03 7.35 8.89
CA MET A 30 7.20 8.21 8.81
C MET A 30 8.49 7.46 9.20
N GLU A 31 8.41 6.50 10.12
CA GLU A 31 9.54 5.64 10.49
C GLU A 31 9.96 4.71 9.35
N GLN A 32 8.99 4.12 8.64
CA GLN A 32 9.25 3.29 7.47
C GLN A 32 9.92 4.08 6.36
N ILE A 33 9.39 5.27 6.05
CA ILE A 33 9.98 6.17 5.04
C ILE A 33 11.41 6.57 5.44
N GLN A 34 11.64 6.91 6.71
CA GLN A 34 12.99 7.25 7.19
C GLN A 34 13.98 6.10 7.04
N ARG A 35 13.61 4.86 7.37
CA ARG A 35 14.47 3.68 7.17
C ARG A 35 14.78 3.45 5.69
N LEU A 36 13.76 3.50 4.85
CA LEU A 36 13.92 3.34 3.40
C LEU A 36 14.82 4.44 2.80
N ASP A 37 14.65 5.69 3.21
CA ASP A 37 15.44 6.83 2.74
C ASP A 37 16.88 6.79 3.24
N ALA A 38 17.10 6.40 4.50
CA ALA A 38 18.44 6.21 5.07
C ALA A 38 19.22 5.12 4.31
N PHE A 39 18.54 4.04 3.90
CA PHE A 39 19.14 3.01 3.06
C PHE A 39 19.39 3.51 1.63
N PHE A 40 18.41 4.20 1.04
CA PHE A 40 18.50 4.75 -0.32
C PHE A 40 19.71 5.66 -0.51
N LYS A 41 20.05 6.49 0.50
CA LYS A 41 21.24 7.35 0.48
C LYS A 41 22.56 6.59 0.35
N LYS A 42 22.62 5.35 0.84
CA LYS A 42 23.81 4.49 0.77
C LYS A 42 23.79 3.64 -0.51
N CYS A 43 22.64 3.06 -0.84
CA CYS A 43 22.45 2.17 -1.97
C CYS A 43 21.14 2.52 -2.71
N PRO A 44 21.18 3.30 -3.81
CA PRO A 44 19.98 3.67 -4.57
C PRO A 44 19.39 2.51 -5.40
N HIS A 45 20.15 1.42 -5.55
CA HIS A 45 19.77 0.19 -6.25
C HIS A 45 20.04 -1.02 -5.34
N PRO A 46 19.18 -1.28 -4.35
CA PRO A 46 19.36 -2.44 -3.46
C PRO A 46 19.19 -3.76 -4.23
N ASP A 47 20.09 -4.70 -3.98
CA ASP A 47 19.97 -6.10 -4.44
C ASP A 47 18.81 -6.82 -3.74
N GLU A 48 18.42 -8.00 -4.26
CA GLU A 48 17.24 -8.73 -3.75
C GLU A 48 17.38 -9.12 -2.27
N ASP A 49 18.59 -9.48 -1.82
CA ASP A 49 18.86 -9.78 -0.42
C ASP A 49 18.72 -8.54 0.47
N GLN A 50 19.22 -7.40 -0.02
CA GLN A 50 19.10 -6.11 0.66
C GLN A 50 17.65 -5.65 0.74
N GLN A 51 16.84 -5.89 -0.30
CA GLN A 51 15.40 -5.60 -0.29
C GLN A 51 14.67 -6.44 0.75
N LYS A 52 15.00 -7.74 0.87
CA LYS A 52 14.43 -8.63 1.89
C LYS A 52 14.83 -8.20 3.30
N GLN A 53 16.09 -7.84 3.50
CA GLN A 53 16.59 -7.36 4.79
C GLN A 53 15.91 -6.04 5.20
N LEU A 54 15.83 -5.08 4.28
CA LEU A 54 15.19 -3.80 4.50
C LEU A 54 13.67 -3.95 4.74
N GLY A 55 13.04 -4.90 4.05
CA GLY A 55 11.66 -5.30 4.30
C GLY A 55 11.46 -5.78 5.74
N ARG A 56 12.31 -6.72 6.21
CA ARG A 56 12.26 -7.19 7.60
C ARG A 56 12.45 -6.06 8.62
N GLU A 57 13.39 -5.16 8.37
CA GLU A 57 13.66 -4.03 9.28
C GLU A 57 12.55 -2.96 9.28
N ALA A 58 11.91 -2.72 8.14
CA ALA A 58 10.81 -1.76 8.01
C ALA A 58 9.43 -2.38 8.30
N GLY A 59 9.34 -3.69 8.49
CA GLY A 59 8.07 -4.42 8.57
C GLY A 59 7.28 -4.37 7.25
N LEU A 60 7.99 -4.38 6.12
CA LEU A 60 7.45 -4.30 4.77
C LEU A 60 7.75 -5.57 3.98
N ASP A 61 6.87 -5.88 3.03
CA ASP A 61 7.11 -6.95 2.08
C ASP A 61 8.21 -6.58 1.06
N HIS A 62 8.95 -7.58 0.58
CA HIS A 62 10.04 -7.36 -0.38
C HIS A 62 9.56 -6.65 -1.67
N MET A 63 8.33 -6.90 -2.13
CA MET A 63 7.76 -6.21 -3.27
C MET A 63 7.43 -4.76 -2.97
N GLN A 64 6.96 -4.45 -1.75
CA GLN A 64 6.71 -3.06 -1.33
C GLN A 64 8.00 -2.24 -1.35
N VAL A 65 9.09 -2.81 -0.84
CA VAL A 65 10.42 -2.19 -0.91
C VAL A 65 10.84 -1.98 -2.37
N LYS A 66 10.73 -3.01 -3.21
CA LYS A 66 11.06 -2.92 -4.65
C LYS A 66 10.29 -1.77 -5.34
N PHE A 67 8.98 -1.69 -5.13
CA PHE A 67 8.15 -0.63 -5.72
C PHE A 67 8.46 0.74 -5.13
N TRP A 68 8.73 0.83 -3.83
CA TRP A 68 9.14 2.09 -3.21
C TRP A 68 10.42 2.63 -3.85
N PHE A 69 11.45 1.81 -4.06
CA PHE A 69 12.70 2.24 -4.70
C PHE A 69 12.51 2.60 -6.18
N GLN A 70 11.59 1.95 -6.90
CA GLN A 70 11.22 2.36 -8.26
C GLN A 70 10.50 3.72 -8.26
N ASN A 71 9.50 3.90 -7.40
CA ASN A 71 8.74 5.13 -7.27
C ASN A 71 9.62 6.29 -6.80
N ARG A 72 10.50 6.06 -5.82
CA ARG A 72 11.44 7.07 -5.30
C ARG A 72 12.34 7.63 -6.40
N ARG A 73 12.84 6.77 -7.29
CA ARG A 73 13.63 7.17 -8.47
C ARG A 73 12.79 7.94 -9.49
N ALA A 74 11.54 7.55 -9.71
CA ALA A 74 10.64 8.27 -10.60
C ALA A 74 10.30 9.67 -10.05
N GLN A 75 10.00 9.79 -8.75
CA GLN A 75 9.76 11.08 -8.08
C GLN A 75 10.97 12.01 -8.15
N ALA A 76 12.18 11.49 -7.95
CA ALA A 76 13.40 12.29 -8.11
C ALA A 76 13.53 12.89 -9.52
N LYS A 77 13.13 12.14 -10.55
CA LYS A 77 13.12 12.62 -11.95
C LYS A 77 12.01 13.63 -12.21
N VAL A 78 10.81 13.42 -11.65
CA VAL A 78 9.67 14.35 -11.82
C VAL A 78 9.95 15.70 -11.15
N ILE A 79 10.56 15.71 -9.96
CA ILE A 79 10.94 16.94 -9.24
C ILE A 79 12.03 17.74 -9.99
N LEU A 80 12.86 17.08 -10.80
CA LEU A 80 13.89 17.73 -11.61
C LEU A 80 13.38 18.33 -12.94
N ILE A 81 12.19 17.94 -13.40
CA ILE A 81 11.64 18.32 -14.72
C ILE A 81 10.45 19.30 -14.59
N SER A 82 9.93 19.49 -13.38
CA SER A 82 8.83 20.43 -13.08
C SER A 82 9.36 21.77 -12.61
#